data_AF-K2BAP0-F1
#
_entry.id   AF-K2BAP0-F1
#
_cell.length_a   1.000
_cell.length_b   1.000
_cell.length_c   1.000
_cell.angle_alpha   90.00
_cell.angle_beta   90.00
_cell.angle_gamma   90.00
#
_symmetry.space_group_name_H-M   'P 1'
#
loop_
_entity.id
_entity.type
_entity.pdbx_description
1 polymer ?
#
loop_
_entity_poly.entity_id
_entity_poly.type
_entity_poly.pdbx_seq_one_letter_code
_entity_poly.pdbx_strand_id
1 'polypeptide(L)'
;MANKHWLKGSIVKKQAASRKLAKHKKASMQVYIGNENAQSRKNQSYKQRTHYYENKQSFPKKKLWNKDINYLIEVGVIDDRGFFRKGKKKNFITKSMTDAKGLDFYGMPR
;
A
#
# COMPACT_ATOMS: atom_id res chain seq x y z
N MET A 1 -1.35 -47.41 5.06
CA MET A 1 -0.37 -46.45 5.62
C MET A 1 -1.05 -45.13 5.92
N ALA A 2 -0.96 -44.67 7.17
CA ALA A 2 -1.44 -43.34 7.54
C ALA A 2 -0.44 -42.27 7.08
N ASN A 3 -0.92 -41.06 6.78
CA ASN A 3 -0.07 -39.91 6.45
C ASN A 3 0.80 -39.51 7.67
N LYS A 4 1.83 -38.66 7.52
CA LYS A 4 2.67 -38.06 8.59
C LYS A 4 1.91 -37.64 9.88
N HIS A 5 0.62 -37.35 9.77
CA HIS A 5 -0.30 -36.97 10.85
C HIS A 5 -1.22 -38.10 11.34
N TRP A 6 -0.89 -39.37 11.06
CA TRP A 6 -1.64 -40.57 11.48
C TRP A 6 -3.11 -40.63 11.02
N LEU A 7 -3.47 -39.84 10.00
CA LEU A 7 -4.81 -39.83 9.41
C LEU A 7 -4.95 -40.88 8.31
N LYS A 8 -6.11 -41.56 8.28
CA LYS A 8 -6.51 -42.44 7.18
C LYS A 8 -6.63 -41.63 5.88
N GLY A 9 -6.17 -42.18 4.75
CA GLY A 9 -6.15 -41.47 3.47
C GLY A 9 -7.53 -40.96 2.99
N SER A 10 -8.62 -41.65 3.35
CA SER A 10 -9.99 -41.21 3.08
C SER A 10 -10.36 -39.90 3.80
N ILE A 11 -9.87 -39.72 5.03
CA ILE A 11 -10.10 -38.51 5.84
C ILE A 11 -9.32 -37.34 5.23
N VAL A 12 -8.06 -37.56 4.84
CA VAL A 12 -7.23 -36.54 4.19
C VAL A 12 -7.86 -36.06 2.88
N LYS A 13 -8.42 -36.98 2.08
CA LYS A 13 -9.15 -36.64 0.84
C LYS A 13 -10.40 -35.79 1.12
N LYS A 14 -11.20 -36.14 2.15
CA LYS A 14 -12.37 -35.36 2.57
C LYS A 14 -11.98 -33.96 3.09
N GLN A 15 -10.90 -33.86 3.84
CA GLN A 15 -10.35 -32.59 4.32
C GLN A 15 -9.80 -31.73 3.16
N ALA A 16 -9.18 -32.33 2.15
CA ALA A 16 -8.71 -31.61 0.97
C ALA A 16 -9.87 -31.09 0.11
N ALA A 17 -10.92 -31.90 -0.08
CA ALA A 17 -12.13 -31.52 -0.79
C ALA A 17 -12.87 -30.36 -0.10
N SER A 18 -13.07 -30.45 1.22
CA SER A 18 -13.69 -29.36 2.01
C SER A 18 -12.87 -28.07 1.97
N ARG A 19 -11.53 -28.13 2.01
CA ARG A 19 -10.67 -26.95 1.83
C ARG A 19 -10.80 -26.35 0.42
N LYS A 20 -10.87 -27.17 -0.63
CA LYS A 20 -11.09 -26.67 -2.01
C LYS A 20 -12.44 -25.95 -2.13
N LEU A 21 -13.50 -26.51 -1.56
CA LEU A 21 -14.83 -25.88 -1.54
C LEU A 21 -14.87 -24.60 -0.69
N ALA A 22 -14.18 -24.57 0.45
CA ALA A 22 -14.12 -23.41 1.33
C ALA A 22 -13.30 -22.24 0.74
N LYS A 23 -12.24 -22.53 -0.03
CA LYS A 23 -11.37 -21.52 -0.65
C LYS A 23 -12.12 -20.57 -1.59
N HIS A 24 -13.15 -21.06 -2.29
CA HIS A 24 -13.93 -20.25 -3.23
C HIS A 24 -15.27 -19.75 -2.68
N LYS A 25 -15.70 -20.27 -1.52
CA LYS A 25 -16.97 -19.89 -0.88
C LYS A 25 -17.07 -18.40 -0.54
N LYS A 26 -15.94 -17.74 -0.25
CA LYS A 26 -15.89 -16.28 0.01
C LYS A 26 -15.94 -15.45 -1.26
N ALA A 27 -15.43 -15.96 -2.38
CA ALA A 27 -15.46 -15.28 -3.67
C ALA A 27 -16.83 -15.38 -4.34
N SER A 28 -17.53 -16.51 -4.18
CA SER A 28 -18.89 -16.71 -4.70
C SER A 28 -19.96 -15.93 -3.94
N MET A 29 -19.70 -15.58 -2.68
CA MET A 29 -20.59 -14.74 -1.85
C MET A 29 -20.33 -13.24 -2.04
N GLN A 30 -19.37 -12.91 -2.92
CA GLN A 30 -19.06 -11.55 -3.29
C GLN A 30 -20.16 -11.09 -4.26
N VAL A 31 -21.12 -10.33 -3.74
CA VAL A 31 -22.19 -9.70 -4.54
C VAL A 31 -21.54 -9.00 -5.74
N TYR A 32 -22.12 -9.12 -6.94
CA TYR A 32 -21.66 -8.39 -8.10
C TYR A 32 -21.88 -6.89 -7.85
N ILE A 33 -20.79 -6.18 -7.57
CA ILE A 33 -20.79 -4.77 -7.13
C ILE A 33 -20.08 -3.95 -8.20
N GLY A 34 -20.73 -3.83 -9.36
CA GLY A 34 -20.45 -2.85 -10.43
C GLY A 34 -18.98 -2.57 -10.78
N ASN A 35 -18.73 -1.40 -11.37
CA ASN A 35 -17.38 -0.97 -11.81
C ASN A 35 -16.73 0.00 -10.80
N GLU A 36 -16.93 -0.21 -9.50
CA GLU A 36 -16.44 0.70 -8.47
C GLU A 36 -15.01 0.38 -8.01
N ASN A 37 -14.21 1.43 -7.81
CA ASN A 37 -12.85 1.33 -7.30
C ASN A 37 -12.83 0.70 -5.88
N ALA A 38 -11.94 -0.28 -5.68
CA ALA A 38 -11.75 -1.00 -4.41
C ALA A 38 -11.53 -0.10 -3.18
N GLN A 39 -10.96 1.09 -3.40
CA GLN A 39 -10.72 2.04 -2.32
C GLN A 39 -12.01 2.76 -1.86
N SER A 40 -12.92 3.05 -2.80
CA SER A 40 -14.25 3.60 -2.47
C SER A 40 -15.05 2.59 -1.63
N ARG A 41 -14.91 1.30 -1.98
CA ARG A 41 -15.58 0.18 -1.30
C ARG A 41 -15.14 -0.03 0.15
N LYS A 42 -13.89 0.29 0.49
CA LYS A 42 -13.37 0.15 1.87
C LYS A 42 -13.74 1.34 2.76
N ASN A 43 -13.98 2.51 2.17
CA ASN A 43 -14.28 3.73 2.90
C ASN A 43 -15.81 3.95 2.96
N GLN A 44 -16.52 3.08 3.69
CA GLN A 44 -17.99 3.16 3.73
C GLN A 44 -18.47 4.29 4.67
N SER A 45 -17.78 4.50 5.78
CA SER A 45 -18.13 5.56 6.73
C SER A 45 -17.72 6.95 6.21
N TYR A 46 -18.48 7.97 6.61
CA TYR A 46 -18.15 9.38 6.31
C TYR A 46 -16.74 9.75 6.78
N LYS A 47 -16.36 9.30 7.99
CA LYS A 47 -15.02 9.51 8.57
C LYS A 47 -13.90 8.89 7.73
N GLN A 48 -14.11 7.70 7.18
CA GLN A 48 -13.09 7.06 6.32
C GLN A 48 -12.98 7.76 4.96
N ARG A 49 -14.09 8.24 4.41
CA ARG A 49 -14.09 9.00 3.14
C ARG A 49 -13.37 10.33 3.28
N THR A 50 -13.68 11.09 4.33
CA THR A 50 -13.04 12.37 4.65
C THR A 50 -11.55 12.19 4.89
N HIS A 51 -11.16 11.26 5.77
CA HIS A 51 -9.75 10.98 6.04
C HIS A 51 -8.98 10.54 4.77
N TYR A 52 -9.58 9.71 3.90
CA TYR A 52 -8.95 9.34 2.63
C TYR A 52 -8.78 10.54 1.69
N TYR A 53 -9.80 11.40 1.60
CA TYR A 53 -9.76 12.60 0.79
C TYR A 53 -8.70 13.60 1.30
N GLU A 54 -8.69 13.88 2.59
CA GLU A 54 -7.69 14.74 3.24
C GLU A 54 -6.26 14.23 3.02
N ASN A 55 -6.06 12.92 3.16
CA ASN A 55 -4.78 12.30 2.81
C ASN A 55 -4.42 12.59 1.35
N LYS A 56 -5.32 12.34 0.40
CA LYS A 56 -5.07 12.62 -1.03
C LYS A 56 -4.74 14.08 -1.32
N GLN A 57 -5.38 15.03 -0.63
CA GLN A 57 -5.06 16.46 -0.76
C GLN A 57 -3.72 16.82 -0.12
N SER A 58 -3.36 16.18 0.99
CA SER A 58 -2.11 16.44 1.70
C SER A 58 -0.86 15.95 0.95
N PHE A 59 -1.02 14.99 0.03
CA PHE A 59 0.06 14.48 -0.79
C PHE A 59 0.19 15.27 -2.09
N PRO A 60 1.41 15.66 -2.51
CA PRO A 60 1.63 16.23 -3.83
C PRO A 60 1.15 15.24 -4.91
N LYS A 61 0.47 15.77 -5.94
CA LYS A 61 -0.06 14.99 -7.07
C LYS A 61 1.02 14.06 -7.62
N LYS A 62 0.61 12.88 -8.11
CA LYS A 62 1.51 11.81 -8.61
C LYS A 62 2.58 12.33 -9.60
N LYS A 63 2.27 13.42 -10.32
CA LYS A 63 3.17 14.11 -11.23
C LYS A 63 3.45 15.51 -10.68
N LEU A 64 4.72 15.83 -10.47
CA LEU A 64 5.13 17.21 -10.19
C LEU A 64 4.96 18.03 -11.47
N TRP A 65 4.45 19.25 -11.29
CA TRP A 65 4.38 20.33 -12.26
C TRP A 65 5.72 20.64 -12.95
N ASN A 66 6.82 20.75 -12.20
CA ASN A 66 8.18 20.85 -12.71
C ASN A 66 9.09 19.79 -12.03
N LYS A 67 10.17 19.37 -12.70
CA LYS A 67 11.20 18.45 -12.21
C LYS A 67 12.49 19.16 -11.81
N ASP A 68 12.62 20.47 -12.04
CA ASP A 68 13.82 21.22 -11.66
C ASP A 68 13.98 21.26 -10.13
N ILE A 69 15.14 20.83 -9.65
CA ILE A 69 15.41 20.67 -8.21
C ILE A 69 15.38 22.02 -7.49
N ASN A 70 16.07 23.03 -8.03
CA ASN A 70 16.15 24.37 -7.44
C ASN A 70 14.76 24.99 -7.27
N TYR A 71 13.92 24.86 -8.29
CA TYR A 71 12.55 25.35 -8.27
C TYR A 71 11.69 24.62 -7.23
N LEU A 72 11.86 23.30 -7.09
CA LEU A 72 11.14 22.51 -6.09
C LEU A 72 11.56 22.85 -4.65
N ILE A 73 12.82 23.24 -4.43
CA ILE A 73 13.33 23.74 -3.15
C ILE A 73 12.74 25.12 -2.85
N GLU A 74 12.78 26.03 -3.83
CA GLU A 74 12.27 27.41 -3.71
C GLU A 74 10.79 27.44 -3.32
N VAL A 75 9.97 26.60 -3.97
CA VAL A 75 8.53 26.49 -3.67
C VAL A 75 8.26 25.67 -2.39
N GLY A 76 9.31 25.12 -1.77
CA GLY A 76 9.21 24.38 -0.51
C GLY A 76 8.58 23.00 -0.63
N VAL A 77 8.61 22.39 -1.81
CA VAL A 77 8.10 21.03 -2.04
C VAL A 77 9.07 19.99 -1.47
N ILE A 78 10.37 20.20 -1.66
CA ILE A 78 11.46 19.37 -1.14
C ILE A 78 12.35 20.18 -0.19
N ASP A 79 13.01 19.50 0.74
CA ASP A 79 14.07 20.06 1.57
C ASP A 79 15.40 20.10 0.79
N ASP A 80 16.40 20.78 1.36
CA ASP A 80 17.74 20.90 0.76
C ASP A 80 18.46 19.55 0.59
N ARG A 81 18.04 18.52 1.34
CA ARG A 81 18.55 17.16 1.24
C ARG A 81 17.87 16.37 0.10
N GLY A 82 16.76 16.88 -0.45
CA GLY A 82 15.97 16.26 -1.52
C GLY A 82 14.73 15.47 -1.05
N PHE A 83 14.36 15.52 0.23
CA PHE A 83 13.17 14.87 0.76
C PHE A 83 11.93 15.74 0.61
N PHE A 84 10.78 15.12 0.33
CA PHE A 84 9.50 15.82 0.33
C PHE A 84 9.11 16.25 1.74
N ARG A 85 8.80 17.54 1.95
CA ARG A 85 8.36 18.06 3.26
C ARG A 85 7.03 17.44 3.71
N LYS A 86 6.19 17.05 2.74
CA LYS A 86 4.92 16.35 2.99
C LYS A 86 4.92 14.95 2.37
N GLY A 87 4.64 13.97 3.23
CA GLY A 87 4.53 12.56 2.87
C GLY A 87 5.88 11.86 2.79
N LYS A 88 6.00 10.70 3.45
CA LYS A 88 7.21 9.88 3.44
C LYS A 88 7.37 9.21 2.07
N LYS A 89 8.11 9.87 1.18
CA LYS A 89 8.52 9.34 -0.14
C LYS A 89 10.02 9.16 -0.19
N LYS A 90 10.48 8.43 -1.22
CA LYS A 90 11.89 8.40 -1.59
C LYS A 90 12.38 9.84 -1.86
N ASN A 91 13.63 10.08 -1.51
CA ASN A 91 14.35 11.31 -1.83
C ASN A 91 14.29 11.53 -3.35
N PHE A 92 13.96 12.75 -3.76
CA PHE A 92 13.76 13.09 -5.17
C PHE A 92 15.07 13.10 -5.96
N ILE A 93 16.18 13.45 -5.29
CA ILE A 93 17.52 13.53 -5.86
C ILE A 93 18.13 12.12 -5.96
N THR A 94 18.24 11.41 -4.82
CA THR A 94 18.91 10.10 -4.76
C THR A 94 18.03 8.94 -5.21
N LYS A 95 16.71 9.14 -5.30
CA LYS A 95 15.70 8.10 -5.59
C LYS A 95 15.73 6.92 -4.60
N SER A 96 16.37 7.09 -3.44
CA SER A 96 16.44 6.12 -2.33
C SER A 96 15.66 6.64 -1.11
N MET A 97 15.69 5.89 0.00
CA MET A 97 15.11 6.36 1.28
C MET A 97 16.10 7.16 2.13
N THR A 98 17.27 7.46 1.58
CA THR A 98 18.38 8.14 2.24
C THR A 98 18.83 9.35 1.42
N ASP A 99 19.46 10.33 2.07
CA ASP A 99 20.16 11.41 1.39
C ASP A 99 21.54 10.95 0.88
N ALA A 100 22.29 11.87 0.27
CA ALA A 100 23.63 11.62 -0.22
C ALA A 100 24.64 11.24 0.89
N LYS A 101 24.30 11.52 2.15
CA LYS A 101 25.12 11.22 3.34
C LYS A 101 24.70 9.90 4.00
N GLY A 102 23.71 9.19 3.47
CA GLY A 102 23.21 7.93 4.03
C GLY A 102 22.21 8.10 5.17
N LEU A 103 21.74 9.32 5.45
CA LEU A 103 20.78 9.60 6.50
C LEU A 103 19.35 9.54 5.94
N ASP A 104 18.41 9.02 6.73
CA ASP A 104 17.01 8.98 6.38
C ASP A 104 16.31 10.35 6.61
N PHE A 105 15.00 10.39 6.36
CA PHE A 105 14.20 11.61 6.55
C PHE A 105 14.35 12.24 7.94
N TYR A 106 14.53 11.41 8.98
CA TYR A 106 14.68 11.84 10.37
C TYR A 106 16.13 12.14 10.76
N GLY A 107 17.09 12.00 9.83
CA GLY A 107 18.51 12.19 10.11
C GLY A 107 19.18 10.96 10.74
N MET A 108 18.55 9.79 10.67
CA MET A 108 19.10 8.54 11.20
C MET A 108 19.80 7.74 10.10
N PRO A 109 20.96 7.11 10.37
CA PRO A 109 21.59 6.20 9.41
C PRO A 109 20.69 4.98 9.16
N ARG A 110 20.72 4.46 7.92
CA ARG A 110 19.85 3.36 7.47
C ARG A 110 20.61 2.22 6.83
#